data_AF-A0AAQ3XD62-F1
#
_entry.id   AF-A0AAQ3XD62-F1
#
_cell.length_a   1.000
_cell.length_b   1.000
_cell.length_c   1.000
_cell.angle_alpha   90.00
_cell.angle_beta   90.00
_cell.angle_gamma   90.00
#
_symmetry.space_group_name_H-M   'P 1'
#
loop_
_entity.id
_entity.type
_entity.pdbx_description
1 polymer ?
#
loop_
_entity_poly.entity_id
_entity_poly.type
_entity_poly.pdbx_seq_one_letter_code
_entity_poly.pdbx_strand_id
1 'polypeptide(L)'
;MEFNRKLAFMVACLVAYWAAIVSLSNRGNLVMYSIMERNRDRMKYLEKLYCGQDSDCVNLLRMSKHVFFKLCSKFRSMDALRDTWHCTIEEQVAMFLQTAIRKKNRDIKFHFTRSGETVSRYFNEVLYAIGQLGPEMLRHRSMDVPAKIRNNQRFYPFFEDCIGAIDGTHIPCKVPATMADSFRGKKPFTTQNVLVAMDFDLMFTYVSAGWEGSAHDSTVLRHSLDHPNGLRVPKGLPSPFDPF
;
A
#
# COMPACT_ATOMS: atom_id res chain seq x y z
N MET A 1 -67.24 -39.66 -12.44
CA MET A 1 -66.03 -39.47 -11.60
C MET A 1 -64.72 -39.49 -12.38
N GLU A 2 -64.54 -40.40 -13.35
CA GLU A 2 -63.26 -40.55 -14.08
C GLU A 2 -62.88 -39.34 -14.96
N PHE A 3 -63.86 -38.72 -15.62
CA PHE A 3 -63.65 -37.52 -16.46
C PHE A 3 -63.08 -36.33 -15.66
N ASN A 4 -63.66 -36.05 -14.48
CA ASN A 4 -63.20 -34.97 -13.60
C ASN A 4 -61.77 -35.22 -13.09
N ARG A 5 -61.38 -36.48 -12.89
CA ARG A 5 -60.01 -36.85 -12.48
C ARG A 5 -58.99 -36.63 -13.60
N LYS A 6 -59.35 -36.96 -14.84
CA LYS A 6 -58.52 -36.68 -16.04
C LYS A 6 -58.39 -35.19 -16.30
N LEU A 7 -59.47 -34.43 -16.12
CA LEU A 7 -59.46 -32.98 -16.25
C LEU A 7 -58.58 -32.32 -15.18
N ALA A 8 -58.70 -32.73 -13.91
CA ALA A 8 -57.87 -32.22 -12.83
C ALA A 8 -56.38 -32.50 -13.06
N PHE A 9 -56.04 -33.70 -13.58
CA PHE A 9 -54.66 -34.04 -13.93
C PHE A 9 -54.12 -33.17 -15.07
N MET A 10 -54.90 -32.95 -16.14
CA MET A 10 -54.49 -32.07 -17.24
C MET A 10 -54.26 -30.62 -16.77
N VAL A 11 -55.15 -30.10 -15.91
CA VAL A 11 -54.99 -28.76 -15.34
C VAL A 11 -53.73 -28.68 -14.46
N ALA A 12 -53.48 -29.70 -13.63
CA ALA A 12 -52.27 -29.74 -12.81
C ALA A 12 -50.99 -29.79 -13.66
N CYS A 13 -50.97 -30.56 -14.75
CA CYS A 13 -49.85 -30.60 -15.69
C CYS A 13 -49.62 -29.24 -16.38
N LEU A 14 -50.70 -28.55 -16.79
CA LEU A 14 -50.61 -27.24 -17.41
C LEU A 14 -50.09 -26.18 -16.43
N VAL A 15 -50.54 -26.21 -15.18
CA VAL A 15 -50.05 -25.30 -14.13
C VAL A 15 -48.58 -25.59 -13.81
N ALA A 16 -48.19 -26.85 -13.69
CA ALA A 16 -46.79 -27.24 -13.45
C ALA A 16 -45.88 -26.83 -14.63
N TYR A 17 -46.34 -27.01 -15.86
CA TYR A 17 -45.63 -26.60 -17.07
C TYR A 17 -45.47 -25.08 -17.13
N TRP A 18 -46.53 -24.33 -16.85
CA TRP A 18 -46.49 -22.88 -16.80
C TRP A 18 -45.58 -22.37 -15.68
N ALA A 19 -45.65 -22.97 -14.49
CA ALA A 19 -44.75 -22.66 -13.38
C ALA A 19 -43.27 -22.98 -13.72
N ALA A 20 -43.00 -24.06 -14.46
CA ALA A 20 -41.67 -24.39 -14.95
C ALA A 20 -41.16 -23.37 -15.97
N ILE A 21 -42.00 -22.94 -16.92
CA ILE A 21 -41.67 -21.87 -17.89
C ILE A 21 -41.38 -20.56 -17.16
N VAL A 22 -42.23 -20.17 -16.21
CA VAL A 22 -42.04 -18.95 -15.42
C VAL A 22 -40.78 -19.06 -14.55
N SER A 23 -40.48 -20.23 -13.98
CA SER A 23 -39.23 -20.46 -13.24
C SER A 23 -38.00 -20.36 -14.14
N LEU A 24 -38.06 -20.92 -15.36
CA LEU A 24 -36.98 -20.84 -16.35
C LEU A 24 -36.81 -19.42 -16.91
N SER A 25 -37.90 -18.67 -17.07
CA SER A 25 -37.90 -17.29 -17.51
C SER A 25 -37.44 -16.33 -16.39
N ASN A 26 -37.79 -16.61 -15.13
CA ASN A 26 -37.34 -15.87 -13.93
C ASN A 26 -35.94 -16.27 -13.46
N ARG A 27 -35.34 -17.35 -13.99
CA ARG A 27 -33.89 -17.51 -14.03
C ARG A 27 -33.37 -16.51 -15.06
N GLY A 28 -33.48 -15.22 -14.73
CA GLY A 28 -32.96 -14.14 -15.53
C GLY A 28 -31.55 -14.49 -15.97
N ASN A 29 -31.27 -14.26 -17.25
CA ASN A 29 -29.96 -14.46 -17.84
C ASN A 29 -28.91 -13.94 -16.86
N LEU A 30 -28.12 -14.86 -16.28
CA LEU A 30 -26.88 -14.47 -15.63
C LEU A 30 -26.13 -13.68 -16.72
N VAL A 31 -26.06 -12.36 -16.57
CA VAL A 31 -25.30 -11.50 -17.49
C VAL A 31 -23.85 -11.91 -17.29
N MET A 32 -23.42 -12.91 -18.04
CA MET A 32 -22.07 -13.41 -18.01
C MET A 32 -21.26 -12.48 -18.89
N TYR A 33 -20.75 -11.42 -18.27
CA TYR A 33 -19.90 -10.44 -18.94
C TYR A 33 -18.74 -11.15 -19.64
N SER A 34 -18.62 -10.90 -20.95
CA SER A 34 -17.54 -11.49 -21.74
C SER A 34 -16.19 -11.07 -21.15
N ILE A 35 -15.19 -11.94 -21.24
CA ILE A 35 -13.80 -11.61 -20.89
C ILE A 35 -13.36 -10.32 -21.62
N MET A 36 -13.84 -10.13 -22.86
CA MET A 36 -13.54 -8.93 -23.64
C MET A 36 -14.13 -7.65 -23.05
N GLU A 37 -15.36 -7.71 -22.54
CA GLU A 37 -16.01 -6.55 -21.91
C GLU A 37 -15.32 -6.19 -20.59
N ARG A 38 -15.00 -7.19 -19.77
CA ARG A 38 -14.21 -7.01 -18.54
C ARG A 38 -12.84 -6.37 -18.82
N ASN A 39 -12.17 -6.80 -19.89
CA ASN A 39 -10.92 -6.19 -20.32
C ASN A 39 -11.12 -4.75 -20.79
N ARG A 40 -12.19 -4.46 -21.52
CA ARG A 40 -12.50 -3.10 -21.99
C ARG A 40 -12.71 -2.14 -20.81
N ASP A 41 -13.49 -2.53 -19.81
CA ASP A 41 -13.78 -1.69 -18.66
C ASP A 41 -12.53 -1.45 -17.80
N ARG A 42 -11.73 -2.50 -17.60
CA ARG A 42 -10.42 -2.40 -16.96
C ARG A 42 -9.50 -1.43 -17.70
N MET A 43 -9.37 -1.55 -19.02
CA MET A 43 -8.51 -0.66 -19.82
C MET A 43 -8.99 0.79 -19.74
N LYS A 44 -10.30 1.04 -19.80
CA LYS A 44 -10.86 2.39 -19.61
C LYS A 44 -10.51 2.98 -18.24
N TYR A 45 -10.56 2.17 -17.18
CA TYR A 45 -10.16 2.62 -15.85
C TYR A 45 -8.67 2.98 -15.77
N LEU A 46 -7.81 2.13 -16.35
CA LEU A 46 -6.36 2.38 -16.42
C LEU A 46 -6.03 3.61 -17.27
N GLU A 47 -6.68 3.79 -18.42
CA GLU A 47 -6.55 4.98 -19.25
C GLU A 47 -6.96 6.23 -18.49
N LYS A 48 -8.06 6.19 -17.72
CA LYS A 48 -8.45 7.33 -16.87
C LYS A 48 -7.38 7.63 -15.82
N LEU A 49 -6.78 6.60 -15.23
CA LEU A 49 -5.72 6.76 -14.23
C LEU A 49 -4.44 7.33 -14.83
N TYR A 50 -4.02 6.84 -16.00
CA TYR A 50 -2.72 7.16 -16.61
C TYR A 50 -2.78 8.37 -17.55
N CYS A 51 -3.85 8.51 -18.34
CA CYS A 51 -4.01 9.55 -19.35
C CYS A 51 -4.88 10.71 -18.84
N GLY A 52 -5.49 10.58 -17.64
CA GLY A 52 -6.22 11.66 -16.97
C GLY A 52 -5.35 12.80 -16.46
N GLN A 53 -5.90 13.61 -15.56
CA GLN A 53 -5.20 14.76 -14.97
C GLN A 53 -4.13 14.29 -13.98
N ASP A 54 -3.04 15.05 -13.85
CA ASP A 54 -1.98 14.70 -12.89
C ASP A 54 -2.49 14.72 -11.44
N SER A 55 -3.46 15.59 -11.14
CA SER A 55 -4.16 15.63 -9.85
C SER A 55 -4.87 14.33 -9.53
N ASP A 56 -5.42 13.61 -10.52
CA ASP A 56 -6.03 12.30 -10.31
C ASP A 56 -4.99 11.27 -9.88
N CYS A 57 -3.80 11.27 -10.51
CA CYS A 57 -2.67 10.44 -10.09
C CYS A 57 -2.23 10.77 -8.66
N VAL A 58 -2.07 12.06 -8.32
CA VAL A 58 -1.68 12.46 -6.95
C VAL A 58 -2.73 12.02 -5.92
N ASN A 59 -4.02 12.17 -6.24
CA ASN A 59 -5.12 11.80 -5.33
C ASN A 59 -5.26 10.29 -5.16
N LEU A 60 -5.10 9.51 -6.24
CA LEU A 60 -5.35 8.07 -6.25
C LEU A 60 -4.08 7.23 -5.99
N LEU A 61 -2.89 7.74 -6.33
CA LEU A 61 -1.61 7.02 -6.26
C LEU A 61 -0.58 7.71 -5.35
N ARG A 62 -0.87 8.93 -4.82
CA ARG A 62 0.02 9.74 -3.96
C ARG A 62 1.32 10.19 -4.62
N MET A 63 1.36 10.20 -5.95
CA MET A 63 2.50 10.69 -6.72
C MET A 63 2.03 11.23 -8.07
N SER A 64 2.81 12.13 -8.65
CA SER A 64 2.56 12.59 -10.02
C SER A 64 2.74 11.45 -11.01
N LYS A 65 2.14 11.60 -12.19
CA LYS A 65 2.20 10.65 -13.28
C LYS A 65 3.64 10.32 -13.68
N HIS A 66 4.48 11.36 -13.78
CA HIS A 66 5.88 11.19 -14.14
C HIS A 66 6.63 10.31 -13.12
N VAL A 67 6.43 10.56 -11.82
CA VAL A 67 7.07 9.78 -10.75
C VAL A 67 6.56 8.34 -10.75
N PHE A 68 5.26 8.13 -10.98
CA PHE A 68 4.66 6.80 -11.08
C PHE A 68 5.29 5.96 -12.20
N PHE A 69 5.39 6.49 -13.41
CA PHE A 69 6.01 5.75 -14.52
C PHE A 69 7.51 5.57 -14.31
N LYS A 70 8.20 6.54 -13.69
CA LYS A 70 9.61 6.38 -13.32
C LYS A 70 9.81 5.23 -12.32
N LEU A 71 8.91 5.08 -11.35
CA LEU A 71 8.91 3.96 -10.41
C LEU A 71 8.67 2.62 -11.13
N CYS A 72 7.68 2.54 -12.03
CA CYS A 72 7.40 1.33 -12.80
C CYS A 72 8.61 0.93 -13.67
N SER A 73 9.24 1.91 -14.35
CA SER A 73 10.46 1.68 -15.14
C SER A 73 11.63 1.21 -14.28
N LYS A 74 11.78 1.74 -13.06
CA LYS A 74 12.81 1.29 -12.11
C LYS A 74 12.59 -0.17 -11.69
N PHE A 75 11.35 -0.56 -11.37
CA PHE A 75 11.06 -1.98 -11.07
C PHE A 75 11.32 -2.89 -12.25
N ARG A 76 10.98 -2.44 -13.47
CA ARG A 76 11.25 -3.17 -14.70
C ARG A 76 12.76 -3.33 -14.96
N SER A 77 13.55 -2.27 -14.77
CA SER A 77 15.00 -2.31 -15.00
C SER A 77 15.77 -3.12 -13.95
N MET A 78 15.22 -3.24 -12.75
CA MET A 78 15.76 -4.10 -11.69
C MET A 78 15.33 -5.55 -11.82
N ASP A 79 14.46 -5.87 -12.80
CA ASP A 79 13.80 -7.18 -12.92
C ASP A 79 13.02 -7.58 -11.64
N ALA A 80 12.61 -6.59 -10.84
CA ALA A 80 11.89 -6.80 -9.59
C ALA A 80 10.41 -7.12 -9.82
N LEU A 81 9.86 -6.64 -10.95
CA LEU A 81 8.51 -6.94 -11.44
C LEU A 81 8.56 -7.18 -12.94
N ARG A 82 7.63 -8.00 -13.44
CA ARG A 82 7.51 -8.32 -14.87
C ARG A 82 6.08 -8.15 -15.32
N ASP A 83 5.92 -7.73 -16.57
CA ASP A 83 4.63 -7.77 -17.23
C ASP A 83 4.19 -9.22 -17.40
N THR A 84 2.93 -9.50 -17.08
CA THR A 84 2.30 -10.78 -17.41
C THR A 84 1.33 -10.56 -18.55
N TRP A 85 0.96 -11.64 -19.25
CA TRP A 85 -0.08 -11.60 -20.27
C TRP A 85 -1.37 -10.93 -19.78
N HIS A 86 -1.66 -11.11 -18.49
CA HIS A 86 -2.88 -10.59 -17.91
C HIS A 86 -2.72 -9.22 -17.28
N CYS A 87 -1.56 -8.83 -16.71
CA CYS A 87 -1.43 -7.65 -15.86
C CYS A 87 -0.05 -6.99 -16.04
N THR A 88 -0.03 -5.72 -16.44
CA THR A 88 1.21 -4.96 -16.63
C THR A 88 1.75 -4.46 -15.29
N ILE A 89 3.04 -4.13 -15.22
CA ILE A 89 3.67 -3.57 -14.01
C ILE A 89 2.92 -2.33 -13.51
N GLU A 90 2.48 -1.46 -14.43
CA GLU A 90 1.72 -0.27 -14.07
C GLU A 90 0.38 -0.64 -13.40
N GLU A 91 -0.30 -1.68 -13.86
CA GLU A 91 -1.53 -2.16 -13.25
C GLU A 91 -1.24 -2.76 -11.85
N GLN A 92 -0.17 -3.56 -11.74
CA GLN A 92 0.27 -4.17 -10.48
C GLN A 92 0.59 -3.09 -9.42
N VAL A 93 1.42 -2.11 -9.78
CA VAL A 93 1.82 -1.01 -8.89
C VAL A 93 0.63 -0.11 -8.56
N ALA A 94 -0.26 0.16 -9.51
CA ALA A 94 -1.48 0.94 -9.24
C ALA A 94 -2.42 0.25 -8.25
N MET A 95 -2.61 -1.08 -8.37
CA MET A 95 -3.38 -1.85 -7.39
C MET A 95 -2.76 -1.80 -6.01
N PHE A 96 -1.43 -1.96 -5.91
CA PHE A 96 -0.70 -1.86 -4.65
C PHE A 96 -0.89 -0.48 -3.99
N LEU A 97 -0.60 0.61 -4.72
CA LEU A 97 -0.65 1.96 -4.18
C LEU A 97 -2.06 2.31 -3.69
N GLN A 98 -3.09 2.01 -4.48
CA GLN A 98 -4.47 2.27 -4.05
C GLN A 98 -4.87 1.44 -2.82
N THR A 99 -4.37 0.21 -2.71
CA THR A 99 -4.57 -0.61 -1.51
C THR A 99 -3.88 0.00 -0.29
N ALA A 100 -2.61 0.43 -0.44
CA ALA A 100 -1.81 1.03 0.64
C ALA A 100 -2.40 2.35 1.17
N ILE A 101 -3.06 3.14 0.31
CA ILE A 101 -3.64 4.45 0.68
C ILE A 101 -4.92 4.32 1.52
N ARG A 102 -5.61 3.15 1.50
CA ARG A 102 -6.77 2.70 2.33
C ARG A 102 -7.92 2.05 1.54
N LYS A 103 -7.78 1.72 0.25
CA LYS A 103 -8.85 0.97 -0.43
C LYS A 103 -8.82 -0.49 0.00
N LYS A 104 -10.00 -1.10 0.19
CA LYS A 104 -10.09 -2.52 0.54
C LYS A 104 -9.90 -3.35 -0.72
N ASN A 105 -9.40 -4.58 -0.57
CA ASN A 105 -9.24 -5.53 -1.69
C ASN A 105 -10.52 -5.64 -2.55
N ARG A 106 -11.70 -5.69 -1.92
CA ARG A 106 -13.00 -5.71 -2.63
C ARG A 106 -13.24 -4.51 -3.56
N ASP A 107 -12.75 -3.32 -3.18
CA ASP A 107 -12.91 -2.08 -3.94
C ASP A 107 -11.95 -2.10 -5.14
N ILE A 108 -10.71 -2.57 -4.91
CA ILE A 108 -9.70 -2.72 -5.97
C ILE A 108 -10.14 -3.78 -6.99
N LYS A 109 -10.61 -4.95 -6.53
CA LYS A 109 -11.17 -5.99 -7.39
C LYS A 109 -12.25 -5.44 -8.31
N PHE A 110 -13.13 -4.58 -7.79
CA PHE A 110 -14.20 -3.98 -8.56
C PHE A 110 -13.65 -3.00 -9.61
N HIS A 111 -12.81 -2.04 -9.22
CA HIS A 111 -12.27 -1.03 -10.15
C HIS A 111 -11.35 -1.60 -11.23
N PHE A 112 -10.49 -2.55 -10.86
CA PHE A 112 -9.55 -3.17 -11.79
C PHE A 112 -10.15 -4.39 -12.51
N THR A 113 -11.39 -4.78 -12.20
CA THR A 113 -12.04 -5.98 -12.75
C THR A 113 -11.16 -7.24 -12.61
N ARG A 114 -10.54 -7.39 -11.42
CA ARG A 114 -9.64 -8.49 -11.07
C ARG A 114 -10.21 -9.37 -9.98
N SER A 115 -9.75 -10.62 -9.90
CA SER A 115 -10.05 -11.44 -8.74
C SER A 115 -9.37 -10.84 -7.50
N GLY A 116 -9.94 -11.06 -6.32
CA GLY A 116 -9.32 -10.59 -5.08
C GLY A 116 -7.98 -11.29 -4.80
N GLU A 117 -7.83 -12.51 -5.33
CA GLU A 117 -6.58 -13.25 -5.35
C GLU A 117 -5.51 -12.51 -6.17
N THR A 118 -5.85 -11.99 -7.36
CA THR A 118 -4.93 -11.19 -8.18
C THR A 118 -4.48 -9.93 -7.46
N VAL A 119 -5.41 -9.23 -6.80
CA VAL A 119 -5.08 -8.06 -5.99
C VAL A 119 -4.12 -8.43 -4.87
N SER A 120 -4.38 -9.51 -4.14
CA SER A 120 -3.50 -9.97 -3.05
C SER A 120 -2.12 -10.41 -3.54
N ARG A 121 -2.03 -11.12 -4.66
CA ARG A 121 -0.75 -11.53 -5.26
C ARG A 121 0.12 -10.32 -5.54
N TYR A 122 -0.38 -9.38 -6.33
CA TYR A 122 0.40 -8.22 -6.75
C TYR A 122 0.62 -7.22 -5.63
N PHE A 123 -0.24 -7.18 -4.61
CA PHE A 123 0.07 -6.44 -3.40
C PHE A 123 1.39 -6.94 -2.76
N ASN A 124 1.55 -8.26 -2.63
CA ASN A 124 2.75 -8.84 -2.02
C ASN A 124 3.99 -8.74 -2.93
N GLU A 125 3.83 -8.99 -4.24
CA GLU A 125 4.95 -8.86 -5.19
C GLU A 125 5.49 -7.42 -5.25
N VAL A 126 4.60 -6.42 -5.33
CA VAL A 126 5.01 -5.01 -5.34
C VAL A 126 5.59 -4.59 -3.99
N LEU A 127 5.04 -5.08 -2.86
CA LEU A 127 5.60 -4.84 -1.52
C LEU A 127 7.05 -5.34 -1.44
N TYR A 128 7.31 -6.55 -1.94
CA TYR A 128 8.65 -7.12 -1.99
C TYR A 128 9.59 -6.30 -2.90
N ALA A 129 9.11 -5.88 -4.07
CA ALA A 129 9.88 -5.02 -4.98
C ALA A 129 10.23 -3.67 -4.35
N ILE A 130 9.31 -3.05 -3.60
CA ILE A 130 9.59 -1.82 -2.83
C ILE A 130 10.65 -2.08 -1.77
N GLY A 131 10.59 -3.21 -1.06
CA GLY A 131 11.60 -3.60 -0.08
C GLY A 131 13.02 -3.66 -0.67
N GLN A 132 13.15 -4.12 -1.91
CA GLN A 132 14.43 -4.15 -2.63
C GLN A 132 15.00 -2.76 -2.96
N LEU A 133 14.16 -1.72 -3.05
CA LEU A 133 14.63 -0.33 -3.20
C LEU A 133 15.20 0.26 -1.91
N GLY A 134 14.89 -0.33 -0.75
CA GLY A 134 15.26 0.16 0.57
C GLY A 134 16.74 0.55 0.68
N PRO A 135 17.70 -0.33 0.35
CA PRO A 135 19.13 0.00 0.45
C PRO A 135 19.59 1.17 -0.43
N GLU A 136 18.96 1.38 -1.58
CA GLU A 136 19.29 2.49 -2.49
C GLU A 136 18.64 3.81 -2.05
N MET A 137 17.41 3.73 -1.53
CA MET A 137 16.57 4.89 -1.20
C MET A 137 16.80 5.40 0.23
N LEU A 138 16.95 4.50 1.20
CA LEU A 138 17.15 4.80 2.62
C LEU A 138 18.65 4.83 2.95
N ARG A 139 19.33 5.83 2.39
CA ARG A 139 20.76 6.06 2.67
C ARG A 139 21.05 7.55 2.78
N HIS A 140 22.05 7.87 3.58
CA HIS A 140 22.56 9.21 3.66
C HIS A 140 23.29 9.61 2.37
N ARG A 141 23.02 10.81 1.84
CA ARG A 141 23.62 11.27 0.56
C ARG A 141 24.93 12.04 0.75
N SER A 142 25.05 12.83 1.81
CA SER A 142 26.28 13.53 2.17
C SER A 142 26.27 13.85 3.66
N MET A 143 27.38 13.53 4.34
CA MET A 143 27.61 13.83 5.75
C MET A 143 28.08 15.27 5.98
N ASP A 144 28.22 16.07 4.92
CA ASP A 144 28.69 17.45 5.00
C ASP A 144 27.63 18.35 5.59
N VAL A 145 28.06 19.38 6.32
CA VAL A 145 27.17 20.45 6.80
C VAL A 145 26.46 21.10 5.62
N PRO A 146 25.11 21.00 5.52
CA PRO A 146 24.38 21.59 4.41
C PRO A 146 24.57 23.11 4.34
N ALA A 147 24.64 23.67 3.13
CA ALA A 147 24.83 25.10 2.93
C ALA A 147 23.79 25.97 3.66
N LYS A 148 22.55 25.47 3.80
CA LYS A 148 21.46 26.12 4.53
C LYS A 148 21.68 26.21 6.05
N ILE A 149 22.54 25.36 6.61
CA ILE A 149 23.02 25.47 7.99
C ILE A 149 24.24 26.38 8.02
N ARG A 150 25.27 26.05 7.25
CA ARG A 150 26.57 26.76 7.25
C ARG A 150 26.44 28.27 7.01
N ASN A 151 25.54 28.66 6.11
CA ASN A 151 25.36 30.07 5.74
C ASN A 151 24.35 30.82 6.63
N ASN A 152 23.76 30.16 7.64
CA ASN A 152 22.76 30.75 8.51
C ASN A 152 23.29 30.87 9.93
N GLN A 153 23.56 32.11 10.36
CA GLN A 153 24.06 32.42 11.72
C GLN A 153 23.13 31.95 12.84
N ARG A 154 21.85 31.68 12.55
CA ARG A 154 20.92 31.11 13.53
C ARG A 154 21.19 29.62 13.78
N PHE A 155 21.69 28.90 12.77
CA PHE A 155 21.89 27.45 12.84
C PHE A 155 23.35 27.06 13.00
N TYR A 156 24.28 27.78 12.38
CA TYR A 156 25.71 27.58 12.57
C TYR A 156 26.21 28.39 13.78
N PRO A 157 27.00 27.80 14.70
CA PRO A 157 27.58 26.44 14.67
C PRO A 157 26.71 25.35 15.33
N PHE A 158 25.58 25.70 15.95
CA PHE A 158 24.80 24.77 16.80
C PHE A 158 24.36 23.45 16.14
N PHE A 159 24.19 23.45 14.81
CA PHE A 159 23.79 22.27 14.02
C PHE A 159 24.88 21.79 13.05
N GLU A 160 26.15 22.16 13.28
CA GLU A 160 27.22 21.81 12.33
C GLU A 160 27.43 20.30 12.18
N ASP A 161 27.33 19.53 13.26
CA ASP A 161 27.45 18.06 13.24
C ASP A 161 26.10 17.33 13.08
N CYS A 162 25.01 18.08 12.93
CA CYS A 162 23.72 17.46 12.70
C CYS A 162 23.66 16.94 11.27
N ILE A 163 23.13 15.73 11.11
CA ILE A 163 22.95 15.06 9.81
C ILE A 163 21.48 15.02 9.40
N GLY A 164 20.56 15.37 10.30
CA GLY A 164 19.14 15.29 10.03
C GLY A 164 18.28 15.34 11.28
N ALA A 165 17.06 14.83 11.15
CA ALA A 165 16.10 14.71 12.24
C ALA A 165 15.65 13.26 12.39
N ILE A 166 15.33 12.88 13.62
CA ILE A 166 14.76 11.57 13.96
C ILE A 166 13.51 11.82 14.78
N ASP A 167 12.43 11.11 14.47
CA ASP A 167 11.20 11.17 15.26
C ASP A 167 10.44 9.84 15.21
N GLY A 168 9.67 9.58 16.26
CA GLY A 168 8.75 8.45 16.36
C GLY A 168 7.36 8.83 15.85
N THR A 169 6.75 7.98 15.03
CA THR A 169 5.38 8.19 14.56
C THR A 169 4.53 6.94 14.77
N HIS A 170 3.25 7.14 15.09
CA HIS A 170 2.32 6.04 15.32
C HIS A 170 1.39 5.86 14.13
N ILE A 171 1.53 4.73 13.43
CA ILE A 171 0.68 4.34 12.31
C ILE A 171 -0.46 3.46 12.82
N PRO A 172 -1.74 3.77 12.54
CA PRO A 172 -2.85 2.89 12.89
C PRO A 172 -2.67 1.48 12.31
N CYS A 173 -2.84 0.46 13.14
CA CYS A 173 -2.73 -0.93 12.72
C CYS A 173 -3.93 -1.75 13.20
N LYS A 174 -4.17 -2.90 12.57
CA LYS A 174 -5.14 -3.89 13.04
C LYS A 174 -4.38 -5.13 13.46
N VAL A 175 -4.56 -5.54 14.70
CA VAL A 175 -3.94 -6.73 15.28
C VAL A 175 -5.01 -7.65 15.87
N PRO A 176 -4.73 -8.95 16.03
CA PRO A 176 -5.59 -9.86 16.78
C PRO A 176 -5.84 -9.35 18.20
N ALA A 177 -7.02 -9.69 18.76
CA ALA A 177 -7.42 -9.25 20.09
C ALA A 177 -6.41 -9.64 21.18
N THR A 178 -5.76 -10.80 21.04
CA THR A 178 -4.74 -11.31 21.96
C THR A 178 -3.47 -10.45 22.03
N MET A 179 -3.18 -9.64 21.01
CA MET A 179 -2.03 -8.73 20.99
C MET A 179 -2.45 -7.26 21.20
N ALA A 180 -3.75 -6.97 21.26
CA ALA A 180 -4.25 -5.60 21.18
C ALA A 180 -3.70 -4.70 22.30
N ASP A 181 -3.44 -5.25 23.48
CA ASP A 181 -2.92 -4.50 24.62
C ASP A 181 -1.50 -3.97 24.38
N SER A 182 -0.60 -4.76 23.79
CA SER A 182 0.74 -4.29 23.43
C SER A 182 0.71 -3.22 22.34
N PHE A 183 -0.22 -3.31 21.38
CA PHE A 183 -0.35 -2.30 20.33
C PHE A 183 -1.16 -1.07 20.75
N ARG A 184 -1.65 -1.01 22.00
CA ARG A 184 -2.40 0.13 22.52
C ARG A 184 -1.44 1.14 23.15
N GLY A 185 -1.14 2.19 22.40
CA GLY A 185 -0.39 3.34 22.89
C GLY A 185 -1.28 4.46 23.45
N LYS A 186 -0.80 5.71 23.34
CA LYS A 186 -1.55 6.92 23.75
C LYS A 186 -2.77 7.24 22.88
N LYS A 187 -2.92 6.57 21.72
CA LYS A 187 -4.01 6.81 20.78
C LYS A 187 -5.22 5.92 21.11
N PRO A 188 -6.46 6.32 20.79
CA PRO A 188 -7.66 5.53 21.09
C PRO A 188 -7.82 4.25 20.24
N PHE A 189 -6.83 3.94 19.41
CA PHE A 189 -6.78 2.78 18.52
C PHE A 189 -5.40 2.13 18.59
N THR A 190 -5.30 0.87 18.19
CA THR A 190 -4.03 0.15 18.10
C THR A 190 -3.12 0.77 17.04
N THR A 191 -1.85 0.95 17.37
CA THR A 191 -0.85 1.57 16.50
C THR A 191 0.42 0.73 16.45
N GLN A 192 1.19 0.89 15.38
CA GLN A 192 2.60 0.52 15.35
C GLN A 192 3.43 1.79 15.56
N ASN A 193 4.43 1.71 16.43
CA ASN A 193 5.45 2.75 16.50
C ASN A 193 6.42 2.56 15.32
N VAL A 194 6.72 3.65 14.62
CA VAL A 194 7.64 3.69 13.49
C VAL A 194 8.62 4.83 13.74
N LEU A 195 9.88 4.50 13.94
CA LEU A 195 10.94 5.50 14.04
C LEU A 195 11.45 5.82 12.65
N VAL A 196 11.61 7.11 12.36
CA VAL A 196 12.03 7.57 11.05
C VAL A 196 13.15 8.58 11.20
N ALA A 197 14.19 8.44 10.38
CA ALA A 197 15.25 9.43 10.23
C ALA A 197 15.18 10.09 8.85
N MET A 198 15.41 11.39 8.80
CA MET A 198 15.41 12.19 7.58
C MET A 198 16.66 13.04 7.51
N ASP A 199 17.21 13.24 6.31
CA ASP A 199 18.21 14.27 6.09
C ASP A 199 17.55 15.67 6.03
N PHE A 200 18.39 16.68 5.87
CA PHE A 200 17.91 18.06 5.79
C PHE A 200 17.09 18.36 4.53
N ASP A 201 17.20 17.56 3.46
CA ASP A 201 16.40 17.70 2.24
C ASP A 201 15.06 16.96 2.35
N LEU A 202 14.69 16.55 3.57
CA LEU A 202 13.46 15.83 3.91
C LEU A 202 13.37 14.46 3.25
N MET A 203 14.53 13.88 2.90
CA MET A 203 14.61 12.52 2.36
C MET A 203 14.78 11.55 3.51
N PHE A 204 13.96 10.49 3.53
CA PHE A 204 14.12 9.41 4.49
C PHE A 204 15.47 8.71 4.30
N THR A 205 16.24 8.64 5.38
CA THR A 205 17.55 7.95 5.41
C THR A 205 17.47 6.65 6.18
N TYR A 206 16.47 6.48 7.04
CA TYR A 206 16.24 5.25 7.80
C TYR A 206 14.79 5.14 8.26
N VAL A 207 14.24 3.93 8.30
CA VAL A 207 12.91 3.62 8.83
C VAL A 207 12.98 2.33 9.64
N SER A 208 12.54 2.38 10.90
CA SER A 208 12.36 1.22 11.77
C SER A 208 10.87 1.04 12.05
N ALA A 209 10.26 0.04 11.41
CA ALA A 209 8.85 -0.27 11.52
C ALA A 209 8.62 -1.60 12.23
N GLY A 210 7.36 -1.83 12.64
CA GLY A 210 6.93 -3.11 13.23
C GLY A 210 6.91 -3.15 14.76
N TRP A 211 7.21 -2.04 15.43
CA TRP A 211 7.14 -1.96 16.88
C TRP A 211 5.72 -1.82 17.39
N GLU A 212 5.48 -2.35 18.59
CA GLU A 212 4.19 -2.21 19.24
C GLU A 212 3.89 -0.75 19.56
N GLY A 213 2.61 -0.38 19.52
CA GLY A 213 2.16 0.99 19.82
C GLY A 213 2.45 1.45 21.26
N SER A 214 2.68 0.53 22.20
CA SER A 214 3.11 0.85 23.56
C SER A 214 4.63 1.05 23.69
N ALA A 215 5.42 0.67 22.66
CA ALA A 215 6.88 0.77 22.73
C ALA A 215 7.32 2.24 22.81
N HIS A 216 8.22 2.52 23.74
CA HIS A 216 8.77 3.85 23.95
C HIS A 216 9.77 4.20 22.85
N ASP A 217 9.80 5.45 22.38
CA ASP A 217 10.68 5.87 21.27
C ASP A 217 12.16 5.61 21.57
N SER A 218 12.57 5.74 22.84
CA SER A 218 13.92 5.40 23.30
C SER A 218 14.28 3.92 23.12
N THR A 219 13.30 3.02 23.26
CA THR A 219 13.50 1.58 23.05
C THR A 219 13.68 1.29 21.56
N VAL A 220 12.82 1.88 20.72
CA VAL A 220 12.90 1.75 19.27
C VAL A 220 14.22 2.33 18.74
N LEU A 221 14.63 3.49 19.24
CA LEU A 221 15.90 4.13 18.90
C LEU A 221 17.09 3.26 19.29
N ARG A 222 17.14 2.75 20.54
CA ARG A 222 18.23 1.89 20.99
C ARG A 222 18.39 0.65 20.12
N HIS A 223 17.29 -0.06 19.86
CA HIS A 223 17.34 -1.21 18.95
C HIS A 223 17.79 -0.81 17.54
N SER A 224 17.33 0.34 17.05
CA SER A 224 17.73 0.84 15.73
C SER A 224 19.22 1.14 15.64
N LEU A 225 19.87 1.57 16.72
CA LEU A 225 21.32 1.81 16.80
C LEU A 225 22.13 0.52 16.97
N ASP A 226 21.61 -0.44 17.74
CA ASP A 226 22.29 -1.71 18.02
C ASP A 226 22.21 -2.70 16.84
N HIS A 227 21.29 -2.50 15.90
CA HIS A 227 21.08 -3.40 14.77
C HIS A 227 22.24 -3.32 13.74
N PRO A 228 22.76 -4.45 13.20
CA PRO A 228 23.87 -4.44 12.24
C PRO A 228 23.59 -3.63 10.96
N ASN A 229 22.36 -3.68 10.46
CA ASN A 229 21.87 -2.85 9.35
C ASN A 229 21.01 -1.67 9.85
N GLY A 230 21.29 -1.22 11.07
CA GLY A 230 20.55 -0.19 11.78
C GLY A 230 20.92 1.22 11.38
N LEU A 231 20.34 2.17 12.11
CA LEU A 231 20.60 3.59 11.96
C LEU A 231 22.08 3.88 12.23
N ARG A 232 22.76 4.49 11.26
CA ARG A 232 24.15 4.91 11.38
C ARG A 232 24.22 6.38 11.77
N VAL A 233 24.63 6.65 13.01
CA VAL A 233 24.90 7.99 13.51
C VAL A 233 26.42 8.14 13.68
N PRO A 234 27.05 9.18 13.11
CA PRO A 234 28.45 9.46 13.35
C PRO A 234 28.73 9.65 14.84
N LYS A 235 29.94 9.30 15.27
CA LYS A 235 30.38 9.69 16.61
C LYS A 235 30.41 11.22 16.65
N GLY A 236 29.68 11.80 17.60
CA GLY A 236 29.77 13.23 17.87
C GLY A 236 31.17 13.61 18.31
N LEU A 237 31.51 14.90 18.20
CA LEU A 237 32.71 15.42 18.83
C LEU A 237 32.66 15.13 20.34
N PRO A 238 33.80 14.75 20.97
CA PRO A 238 33.84 14.54 22.41
C PRO A 238 33.31 15.78 23.11
N SER A 239 32.38 15.60 24.03
CA SER A 239 31.86 16.73 24.78
C SER A 239 33.01 17.31 25.60
N PRO A 240 33.16 18.64 25.73
CA PRO A 240 34.14 19.24 26.63
C PRO A 240 33.89 18.87 28.11
N PHE A 241 32.80 18.14 28.39
CA PHE A 241 32.38 17.66 29.70
C PHE A 241 32.42 16.13 29.82
N ASP A 242 32.94 15.39 28.84
CA ASP A 242 33.20 13.96 29.00
C ASP A 242 34.54 13.79 29.75
N PRO A 243 34.54 13.40 31.04
CA PRO A 243 35.78 13.04 31.69
C PRO A 243 36.22 11.68 31.12
N PHE A 244 37.52 11.55 30.89
CA PHE A 244 38.21 10.32 30.52
C PHE A 244 37.67 9.06 31.22
#